data_AF-A0A7K3HKK7-F1
#
_entry.id   AF-A0A7K3HKK7-F1
#
_cell.length_a   1.000
_cell.length_b   1.000
_cell.length_c   1.000
_cell.angle_alpha   90.00
_cell.angle_beta   90.00
_cell.angle_gamma   90.00
#
_symmetry.space_group_name_H-M   'P 1'
#
loop_
_entity.id
_entity.type
_entity.pdbx_description
1 polymer ?
#
loop_
_entity_poly.entity_id
_entity_poly.type
_entity_poly.pdbx_seq_one_letter_code
_entity_poly.pdbx_strand_id
1 'polypeptide(L)'
;MPPASGHLRAGEPAARPPFPLPPEDRALSPRTGWTRAHWEAAADGLLAAVAPYATPGRAFHHLPGGRPSFSGHRSDGLEGYARTFLLAAFRIAGAGGADPHGLLGRYADGLAA
;
A
#
# COMPACT_ATOMS: atom_id res chain seq x y z
N MET A 1 23.91 31.91 -23.98
CA MET A 1 24.22 30.89 -22.97
C MET A 1 23.07 29.89 -22.92
N PRO A 2 23.25 28.63 -23.39
CA PRO A 2 22.26 27.58 -23.16
C PRO A 2 22.35 27.09 -21.70
N PRO A 3 21.25 26.71 -21.03
CA PRO A 3 21.32 26.06 -19.73
C PRO A 3 21.84 24.63 -19.87
N ALA A 4 22.66 24.22 -18.91
CA ALA A 4 23.28 22.91 -18.82
C ALA A 4 22.23 21.78 -18.75
N SER A 5 22.38 20.79 -19.61
CA SER A 5 21.68 19.51 -19.55
C SER A 5 21.94 18.84 -18.20
N GLY A 6 20.89 18.73 -17.37
CA GLY A 6 20.92 17.94 -16.14
C GLY A 6 21.09 16.46 -16.48
N HIS A 7 22.30 15.94 -16.33
CA HIS A 7 22.52 14.50 -16.31
C HIS A 7 21.80 13.90 -15.09
N LEU A 8 20.86 12.98 -15.33
CA LEU A 8 20.31 12.10 -14.30
C LEU A 8 21.46 11.40 -13.58
N ARG A 9 21.67 11.71 -12.29
CA ARG A 9 22.59 10.94 -11.47
C ARG A 9 22.02 9.54 -11.27
N ALA A 10 22.71 8.54 -11.81
CA ALA A 10 22.50 7.16 -11.43
C ALA A 10 22.83 7.00 -9.93
N GLY A 11 21.90 6.42 -9.16
CA GLY A 11 22.20 5.85 -7.83
C GLY A 11 21.69 6.60 -6.61
N GLU A 12 20.58 7.35 -6.68
CA GLU A 12 19.88 7.69 -5.43
C GLU A 12 19.32 6.39 -4.83
N PRO A 13 19.67 6.03 -3.58
CA PRO A 13 19.10 4.84 -2.96
C PRO A 13 17.59 5.01 -2.94
N ALA A 14 16.86 4.04 -3.52
CA ALA A 14 15.41 4.01 -3.42
C ALA A 14 15.01 4.22 -1.96
N ALA A 15 14.16 5.21 -1.70
CA ALA A 15 13.76 5.57 -0.35
C ALA A 15 13.36 4.30 0.43
N ARG A 16 13.97 4.10 1.59
CA ARG A 16 13.67 2.94 2.43
C ARG A 16 12.17 2.95 2.76
N PRO A 17 11.44 1.86 2.55
CA PRO A 17 10.02 1.82 2.85
C PRO A 17 9.78 2.13 4.34
N PRO A 18 8.65 2.78 4.68
CA PRO A 18 8.36 3.25 6.04
C PRO A 18 7.97 2.11 7.01
N PHE A 19 8.18 0.86 6.62
CA PHE A 19 7.89 -0.35 7.38
C PHE A 19 9.06 -1.33 7.22
N PRO A 20 9.30 -2.22 8.21
CA PRO A 20 10.39 -3.18 8.16
C PRO A 20 10.20 -4.16 7.00
N LEU A 21 11.28 -4.41 6.26
CA LEU A 21 11.35 -5.48 5.26
C LEU A 21 12.28 -6.60 5.77
N PRO A 22 12.04 -7.86 5.37
CA PRO A 22 12.97 -8.94 5.63
C PRO A 22 14.31 -8.71 4.90
N PRO A 23 15.38 -9.45 5.26
CA PRO A 23 16.63 -9.43 4.51
C PRO A 23 16.44 -9.90 3.06
N GLU A 24 17.20 -9.31 2.14
CA GLU A 24 17.22 -9.72 0.74
C GLU A 24 17.77 -11.14 0.54
N ASP A 25 17.15 -11.90 -0.36
CA ASP A 25 17.65 -13.18 -0.84
C ASP A 25 18.00 -13.09 -2.33
N ARG A 26 19.29 -12.88 -2.60
CA ARG A 26 19.83 -12.77 -3.96
C ARG A 26 20.02 -14.12 -4.65
N ALA A 27 19.90 -15.23 -3.93
CA ALA A 27 19.89 -16.55 -4.56
C ALA A 27 18.51 -16.83 -5.18
N LEU A 28 17.43 -16.53 -4.45
CA LEU A 28 16.05 -16.71 -4.93
C LEU A 28 15.60 -15.60 -5.89
N SER A 29 16.05 -14.37 -5.68
CA SER A 29 15.74 -13.22 -6.55
C SER A 29 17.00 -12.42 -6.88
N PRO A 30 17.74 -12.77 -7.96
CA PRO A 30 19.06 -12.20 -8.23
C PRO A 30 19.07 -10.69 -8.45
N ARG A 31 18.01 -10.13 -9.03
CA ARG A 31 17.96 -8.71 -9.42
C ARG A 31 17.53 -7.78 -8.29
N THR A 32 16.57 -8.18 -7.46
CA THR A 32 16.02 -7.31 -6.41
C THR A 32 16.30 -7.83 -5.00
N GLY A 33 16.58 -9.13 -4.83
CA GLY A 33 16.62 -9.77 -3.52
C GLY A 33 15.24 -9.97 -2.90
N TRP A 34 14.17 -9.49 -3.54
CA TRP A 34 12.83 -9.53 -2.99
C TRP A 34 12.18 -10.88 -3.23
N THR A 35 11.76 -11.49 -2.14
CA THR A 35 11.02 -12.74 -2.08
C THR A 35 9.54 -12.47 -1.82
N ARG A 36 8.73 -13.52 -1.75
CA ARG A 36 7.33 -13.43 -1.31
C ARG A 36 7.17 -12.68 0.02
N ALA A 37 8.06 -12.90 0.98
CA ALA A 37 8.00 -12.24 2.29
C ALA A 37 8.16 -10.71 2.20
N HIS A 38 8.87 -10.20 1.20
CA HIS A 38 8.96 -8.75 0.97
C HIS A 38 7.63 -8.18 0.49
N TRP A 39 6.94 -8.89 -0.40
CA TRP A 39 5.63 -8.46 -0.91
C TRP A 39 4.53 -8.58 0.15
N GLU A 40 4.59 -9.59 1.01
CA GLU A 40 3.69 -9.70 2.17
C GLU A 40 3.92 -8.55 3.17
N ALA A 41 5.18 -8.26 3.52
CA ALA A 41 5.53 -7.12 4.38
C ALA A 41 5.11 -5.78 3.76
N ALA A 42 5.25 -5.62 2.44
CA ALA A 42 4.77 -4.43 1.74
C ALA A 42 3.24 -4.29 1.78
N ALA A 43 2.50 -5.38 1.59
CA ALA A 43 1.05 -5.38 1.70
C ALA A 43 0.61 -5.00 3.13
N ASP A 44 1.20 -5.62 4.14
CA ASP A 44 0.90 -5.35 5.55
C ASP A 44 1.22 -3.89 5.91
N GLY A 45 2.36 -3.38 5.44
CA GLY A 45 2.79 -2.00 5.63
C GLY A 45 1.85 -0.98 4.97
N LEU A 46 1.42 -1.22 3.73
CA LEU A 46 0.47 -0.35 3.02
C LEU A 46 -0.91 -0.36 3.69
N LEU A 47 -1.40 -1.51 4.12
CA LEU A 47 -2.67 -1.65 4.84
C LEU A 47 -2.63 -0.98 6.21
N ALA A 48 -1.50 -1.03 6.91
CA ALA A 48 -1.31 -0.31 8.16
C ALA A 48 -1.25 1.21 7.93
N ALA A 49 -0.54 1.67 6.89
CA ALA A 49 -0.37 3.08 6.58
C ALA A 49 -1.68 3.78 6.21
N VAL A 50 -2.62 3.07 5.57
CA VAL A 50 -3.91 3.65 5.16
C VAL A 50 -4.95 3.69 6.30
N ALA A 51 -4.77 2.87 7.34
CA ALA A 51 -5.75 2.69 8.41
C ALA A 51 -6.16 4.00 9.14
N PRO A 52 -5.25 4.95 9.44
CA PRO A 52 -5.62 6.22 10.09
C PRO A 52 -6.56 7.11 9.27
N TYR A 53 -6.66 6.86 7.96
CA TYR A 53 -7.46 7.67 7.03
C TYR A 53 -8.86 7.09 6.78
N ALA A 54 -9.20 5.97 7.42
CA ALA A 54 -10.54 5.39 7.33
C ALA A 54 -11.58 6.31 7.97
N THR A 55 -12.74 6.42 7.34
CA THR A 55 -13.91 7.08 7.95
C THR A 55 -14.48 6.24 9.10
N PRO A 56 -15.33 6.80 9.98
CA PRO A 56 -15.92 6.05 11.10
C PRO A 56 -16.62 4.75 10.69
N GLY A 57 -17.34 4.77 9.55
CA GLY A 57 -18.00 3.60 8.97
C GLY A 57 -17.11 2.71 8.10
N ARG A 58 -15.82 3.05 7.95
CA ARG A 58 -14.81 2.28 7.18
C ARG A 58 -15.09 2.07 5.69
N ALA A 59 -16.16 2.64 5.14
CA ALA A 59 -16.49 2.57 3.71
C ALA A 59 -15.63 3.47 2.80
N PHE A 60 -14.82 4.36 3.38
CA PHE A 60 -13.98 5.31 2.64
C PHE A 60 -12.63 5.48 3.33
N HIS A 61 -11.57 5.71 2.54
CA HIS A 61 -10.27 6.15 3.04
C HIS A 61 -9.88 7.50 2.43
N HIS A 62 -9.89 8.56 3.25
CA HIS A 62 -9.56 9.91 2.79
C HIS A 62 -8.07 10.21 3.01
N LEU A 63 -7.27 9.85 2.00
CA LEU A 63 -5.83 10.09 2.01
C LEU A 63 -5.51 11.59 2.03
N PRO A 64 -4.37 11.98 2.63
CA PRO A 64 -3.96 13.38 2.67
C PRO A 64 -3.63 13.89 1.27
N GLY A 65 -4.08 15.10 0.96
CA GLY A 65 -3.85 15.75 -0.32
C GLY A 65 -4.76 16.96 -0.46
N GLY A 66 -4.25 18.08 -0.99
CA GLY A 66 -5.00 19.33 -1.05
C GLY A 66 -6.02 19.42 -2.19
N ARG A 67 -5.96 18.52 -3.18
CA ARG A 67 -6.86 18.51 -4.34
C ARG A 67 -7.39 17.11 -4.58
N PRO A 68 -8.72 16.91 -4.63
CA PRO A 68 -9.29 15.64 -5.04
C PRO A 68 -9.03 15.39 -6.53
N SER A 69 -9.22 14.14 -6.96
CA SER A 69 -9.22 13.81 -8.39
C SER A 69 -10.38 14.50 -9.11
N PHE A 70 -10.38 14.38 -10.45
CA PHE A 70 -11.47 14.85 -11.28
C PHE A 70 -12.82 14.21 -10.90
N SER A 71 -12.82 12.98 -10.39
CA SER A 71 -14.02 12.27 -9.94
C SER A 71 -14.53 12.71 -8.57
N GLY A 72 -13.79 13.59 -7.89
CA GLY A 72 -14.17 14.20 -6.63
C GLY A 72 -13.87 13.35 -5.39
N HIS A 73 -13.90 14.02 -4.24
CA HIS A 73 -13.43 13.49 -2.94
C HIS A 73 -14.11 12.18 -2.51
N ARG A 74 -15.42 12.03 -2.78
CA ARG A 74 -16.15 10.80 -2.44
C ARG A 74 -15.69 9.62 -3.28
N SER A 75 -15.42 9.83 -4.57
CA SER A 75 -14.87 8.79 -5.45
C SER A 75 -13.48 8.38 -4.99
N ASP A 76 -12.61 9.33 -4.67
CA ASP A 76 -11.26 9.07 -4.18
C ASP A 76 -11.27 8.22 -2.90
N GLY A 77 -12.17 8.55 -1.96
CA GLY A 77 -12.35 7.79 -0.73
C GLY A 77 -12.79 6.34 -0.98
N LEU A 78 -13.71 6.13 -1.93
CA LEU A 78 -14.22 4.82 -2.29
C LEU A 78 -13.16 3.99 -3.03
N GLU A 79 -12.39 4.65 -3.89
CA GLU A 79 -11.27 4.05 -4.60
C GLU A 79 -10.17 3.61 -3.63
N GLY A 80 -9.91 4.41 -2.59
CA GLY A 80 -9.08 4.06 -1.44
C GLY A 80 -9.55 2.76 -0.78
N TYR A 81 -10.84 2.66 -0.44
CA TYR A 81 -11.46 1.45 0.12
C TYR A 81 -11.34 0.25 -0.81
N ALA A 82 -11.71 0.38 -2.08
CA ALA A 82 -11.71 -0.73 -3.02
C ALA A 82 -10.31 -1.31 -3.23
N ARG A 83 -9.28 -0.45 -3.38
CA ARG A 83 -7.89 -0.92 -3.57
C ARG A 83 -7.34 -1.63 -2.35
N THR A 84 -7.62 -1.10 -1.16
CA THR A 84 -7.09 -1.67 0.08
C THR A 84 -7.88 -2.92 0.47
N PHE A 85 -9.17 -2.99 0.15
CA PHE A 85 -9.98 -4.22 0.26
C PHE A 85 -9.43 -5.35 -0.61
N LEU A 86 -9.13 -5.09 -1.89
CA LEU A 86 -8.52 -6.08 -2.78
C LEU A 86 -7.15 -6.53 -2.29
N LEU A 87 -6.32 -5.59 -1.82
CA LEU A 87 -5.02 -5.91 -1.23
C LEU A 87 -5.15 -6.81 0.00
N ALA A 88 -6.08 -6.50 0.90
CA ALA A 88 -6.37 -7.32 2.08
C ALA A 88 -6.88 -8.72 1.69
N ALA A 89 -7.80 -8.80 0.73
CA ALA A 89 -8.33 -10.07 0.23
C ALA A 89 -7.23 -10.99 -0.30
N PHE A 90 -6.35 -10.47 -1.17
CA PHE A 90 -5.22 -11.25 -1.69
C PHE A 90 -4.22 -11.63 -0.60
N ARG A 91 -3.92 -10.72 0.32
CA ARG A 91 -2.98 -10.94 1.42
C ARG A 91 -3.44 -12.05 2.38
N ILE A 92 -4.74 -12.07 2.70
CA ILE A 92 -5.36 -13.07 3.58
C ILE A 92 -5.51 -14.42 2.87
N ALA A 93 -6.02 -14.41 1.62
CA ALA A 93 -6.14 -15.64 0.83
C ALA A 93 -4.77 -16.30 0.62
N GLY A 94 -3.74 -15.50 0.34
CA GLY A 94 -2.35 -15.97 0.22
C GLY A 94 -1.81 -16.60 1.51
N ALA A 95 -2.31 -16.20 2.68
CA ALA A 95 -1.92 -16.74 3.99
C ALA A 95 -2.84 -17.86 4.49
N GLY A 96 -3.64 -18.48 3.61
CA GLY A 96 -4.54 -19.57 3.98
C GLY A 96 -5.67 -19.11 4.91
N GLY A 97 -6.08 -17.84 4.84
CA GLY A 97 -7.15 -17.29 5.66
C GLY A 97 -6.69 -16.71 7.00
N ALA A 98 -5.39 -16.74 7.32
CA ALA A 98 -4.88 -16.09 8.52
C ALA A 98 -5.05 -14.56 8.45
N ASP A 99 -5.70 -13.98 9.45
CA ASP A 99 -5.96 -12.54 9.56
C ASP A 99 -5.46 -11.97 10.92
N PRO A 100 -4.12 -11.91 11.13
CA PRO A 100 -3.55 -11.47 12.40
C PRO A 100 -3.82 -9.98 12.71
N HIS A 101 -4.25 -9.20 11.71
CA HIS A 101 -4.51 -7.77 11.85
C HIS A 101 -6.02 -7.44 11.98
N GLY A 102 -6.88 -8.46 11.91
CA GLY A 102 -8.33 -8.31 11.97
C GLY A 102 -8.89 -7.45 10.84
N LEU A 103 -8.33 -7.57 9.63
CA LEU A 103 -8.74 -6.84 8.45
C LEU A 103 -10.11 -7.27 7.94
N LEU A 104 -10.46 -8.56 8.02
CA LEU A 104 -11.73 -9.09 7.52
C LEU A 104 -12.92 -8.36 8.16
N GLY A 105 -12.91 -8.22 9.48
CA GLY A 105 -13.95 -7.48 10.21
C GLY A 105 -14.01 -6.01 9.81
N ARG A 106 -12.85 -5.35 9.67
CA ARG A 106 -12.79 -3.93 9.29
C ARG A 106 -13.37 -3.66 7.90
N TYR A 107 -13.07 -4.52 6.94
CA TYR A 107 -13.63 -4.39 5.59
C TYR A 107 -15.08 -4.86 5.53
N ALA A 108 -15.51 -5.83 6.35
CA ALA A 108 -16.91 -6.18 6.46
C ALA A 108 -17.76 -5.00 6.98
N ASP A 109 -17.27 -4.26 7.99
CA ASP A 109 -17.93 -3.04 8.47
C ASP A 109 -18.09 -2.01 7.35
N GLY A 110 -17.03 -1.78 6.56
CA GLY A 110 -17.05 -0.85 5.43
C GLY A 110 -17.99 -1.26 4.30
N LEU A 111 -18.20 -2.57 4.11
CA LEU A 111 -19.13 -3.10 3.11
C LEU A 111 -20.60 -2.94 3.55
N ALA A 112 -20.86 -2.95 4.87
CA ALA A 112 -22.19 -2.89 5.44
C ALA A 112 -22.69 -1.46 5.77
N ALA A 113 -21.82 -0.46 5.65
CA ALA A 113 -22.06 0.93 6.05
C ALA A 113 -22.89 1.76 5.07
#